data_AF-A0A9Q6LIL9-F1
#
_entry.id   AF-A0A9Q6LIL9-F1
#
_cell.length_a   1.000
_cell.length_b   1.000
_cell.length_c   1.000
_cell.angle_alpha   90.00
_cell.angle_beta   90.00
_cell.angle_gamma   90.00
#
_symmetry.space_group_name_H-M   'P 1'
#
loop_
_entity.id
_entity.type
_entity.pdbx_description
1 polymer ?
#
loop_
_entity_poly.entity_id
_entity_poly.type
_entity_poly.pdbx_seq_one_letter_code
_entity_poly.pdbx_strand_id
1 'polypeptide(L)'
;MLSFYNILEKYLLFFKKACLNIDSSLCGRESITLNGLPVKLENVTSSLESREIQDEFEILKENIRNSDESKKYELISCFADFLQKKTSYKFDVARVIGFFIDPQKIPGNILESFSVEAIHFTATADLQSFFKEEINQALEKSIEDEDNNDKELIFEKFKEAQVFVANLFNYSLHTGLFKKLENVGLGDDILCILEILKKDQHHISLGELNQLKQNLDIANYVFDSRKKDLFSDSLNLELLKSSYEDYRLNVKKSIILHAFSLEKEDGLAVGLIRCEANFVCSSNLANNICGDFKSIAANILENINNKVENNDQSSTLYFYNRLQERQNKESCNKLTFDES
;
A
#
# COMPACT_ATOMS: atom_id res chain seq x y z
N MET A 1 19.17 -8.26 8.17
CA MET A 1 18.39 -8.77 7.03
C MET A 1 17.16 -7.90 6.86
N LEU A 2 16.89 -7.40 5.65
CA LEU A 2 15.70 -6.59 5.35
C LEU A 2 14.42 -7.40 5.60
N SER A 3 13.44 -6.83 6.29
CA SER A 3 12.12 -7.47 6.47
C SER A 3 11.28 -7.30 5.21
N PHE A 4 10.34 -8.24 4.98
CA PHE A 4 9.35 -8.11 3.90
C PHE A 4 8.55 -6.80 4.02
N TYR A 5 8.15 -6.43 5.25
CA TYR A 5 7.39 -5.20 5.50
C TYR A 5 8.15 -3.95 5.05
N ASN A 6 9.45 -3.82 5.36
CA ASN A 6 10.25 -2.66 4.95
C ASN A 6 10.31 -2.53 3.42
N ILE A 7 10.41 -3.66 2.73
CA ILE A 7 10.42 -3.72 1.26
C ILE A 7 9.06 -3.36 0.69
N LEU A 8 7.99 -3.93 1.23
CA LEU A 8 6.61 -3.67 0.80
C LEU A 8 6.24 -2.20 0.98
N GLU A 9 6.57 -1.58 2.11
CA GLU A 9 6.30 -0.16 2.37
C GLU A 9 6.93 0.73 1.28
N LYS A 10 8.20 0.50 0.93
CA LYS A 10 8.88 1.25 -0.11
C LYS A 10 8.32 0.95 -1.50
N TYR A 11 8.05 -0.31 -1.78
CA TYR A 11 7.47 -0.72 -3.04
C TYR A 11 6.13 -0.04 -3.32
N LEU A 12 5.26 0.05 -2.31
CA LEU A 12 3.95 0.71 -2.43
C LEU A 12 4.07 2.20 -2.79
N LEU A 13 5.03 2.92 -2.20
CA LEU A 13 5.28 4.33 -2.53
C LEU A 13 5.77 4.49 -3.96
N PHE A 14 6.76 3.68 -4.37
CA PHE A 14 7.29 3.73 -5.73
C PHE A 14 6.25 3.31 -6.77
N PHE A 15 5.46 2.29 -6.47
CA PHE A 15 4.36 1.84 -7.31
C PHE A 15 3.29 2.91 -7.49
N LYS A 16 2.83 3.56 -6.40
CA LYS A 16 1.92 4.70 -6.49
C LYS A 16 2.51 5.82 -7.33
N LYS A 17 3.77 6.19 -7.09
CA LYS A 17 4.44 7.29 -7.82
C LYS A 17 4.52 7.00 -9.32
N ALA A 18 4.92 5.78 -9.69
CA ALA A 18 4.95 5.30 -11.07
C ALA A 18 3.53 5.33 -11.70
N CYS A 19 2.52 4.91 -10.95
CA CYS A 19 1.12 4.95 -11.38
C CYS A 19 0.60 6.37 -11.63
N LEU A 20 0.96 7.34 -10.78
CA LEU A 20 0.57 8.75 -10.95
C LEU A 20 1.29 9.46 -12.09
N ASN A 21 2.42 8.93 -12.55
CA ASN A 21 3.20 9.46 -13.66
C ASN A 21 3.47 8.37 -14.70
N ILE A 22 2.40 7.83 -15.26
CA ILE A 22 2.46 6.74 -16.23
C ILE A 22 3.32 7.10 -17.44
N ASP A 23 3.27 8.37 -17.91
CA ASP A 23 4.10 8.83 -19.01
C ASP A 23 5.59 8.66 -18.69
N SER A 24 6.04 8.99 -17.47
CA SER A 24 7.41 8.73 -17.05
C SER A 24 7.72 7.24 -16.91
N SER A 25 6.75 6.40 -16.53
CA SER A 25 6.93 4.95 -16.47
C SER A 25 7.04 4.32 -17.86
N LEU A 26 6.36 4.90 -18.85
CA LEU A 26 6.47 4.54 -20.26
C LEU A 26 7.74 5.13 -20.90
N CYS A 27 8.12 6.38 -20.56
CA CYS A 27 9.32 7.06 -21.06
C CYS A 27 10.61 6.56 -20.42
N GLY A 28 10.59 6.08 -19.17
CA GLY A 28 11.70 5.33 -18.57
C GLY A 28 11.99 4.02 -19.33
N ARG A 29 11.08 3.65 -20.23
CA ARG A 29 11.19 2.59 -21.24
C ARG A 29 11.30 3.13 -22.68
N GLU A 30 11.67 4.40 -22.91
CA GLU A 30 12.34 4.86 -24.14
C GLU A 30 13.74 4.19 -24.33
N SER A 31 13.93 3.01 -23.74
CA SER A 31 15.05 2.10 -23.84
C SER A 31 15.13 1.38 -25.19
N ILE A 32 14.55 1.93 -26.26
CA ILE A 32 15.13 1.66 -27.57
C ILE A 32 16.17 2.74 -27.81
N THR A 33 17.36 2.49 -27.30
CA THR A 33 18.54 3.21 -27.74
C THR A 33 19.37 2.33 -28.64
N LEU A 34 19.36 2.59 -29.95
CA LEU A 34 20.41 2.04 -30.82
C LEU A 34 21.62 2.96 -30.68
N ASN A 35 22.71 2.48 -30.09
CA ASN A 35 23.90 3.28 -29.78
C ASN A 35 23.63 4.51 -28.89
N GLY A 36 22.71 4.41 -27.92
CA GLY A 36 22.44 5.49 -26.96
C GLY A 36 21.44 6.56 -27.42
N LEU A 37 20.76 6.39 -28.57
CA LEU A 37 19.78 7.35 -29.09
C LEU A 37 18.36 6.76 -29.20
N PRO A 38 17.30 7.45 -28.73
CA PRO A 38 15.92 6.97 -28.80
C PRO A 38 15.49 6.62 -30.23
N VAL A 39 14.93 5.42 -30.41
CA VAL A 39 14.48 4.91 -31.72
C VAL A 39 12.99 5.15 -31.89
N LYS A 40 12.64 5.86 -32.96
CA LYS A 40 11.26 6.12 -33.37
C LYS A 40 10.55 4.83 -33.83
N LEU A 41 9.23 4.81 -33.68
CA LEU A 41 8.27 3.75 -34.05
C LEU A 41 8.57 3.04 -35.39
N GLU A 42 8.97 3.84 -36.38
CA GLU A 42 9.29 3.42 -37.75
C GLU A 42 10.52 2.51 -37.87
N ASN A 43 11.35 2.40 -36.83
CA ASN A 43 12.62 1.66 -36.83
C ASN A 43 12.61 0.44 -35.88
N VAL A 44 11.48 0.11 -35.24
CA VAL A 44 11.41 -0.91 -34.17
C VAL A 44 11.74 -2.32 -34.66
N THR A 45 11.38 -2.69 -35.89
CA THR A 45 11.72 -4.00 -36.49
C THR A 45 13.23 -4.26 -36.52
N SER A 46 14.04 -3.22 -36.71
CA SER A 46 15.51 -3.33 -36.71
C SER A 46 16.12 -3.50 -35.31
N SER A 47 15.34 -3.27 -34.25
CA SER A 47 15.76 -3.38 -32.84
C SER A 47 15.30 -4.68 -32.17
N LEU A 48 14.61 -5.56 -32.90
CA LEU A 48 14.11 -6.81 -32.34
C LEU A 48 15.24 -7.84 -32.19
N GLU A 49 15.80 -8.01 -30.99
CA GLU A 49 16.91 -8.96 -30.74
C GLU A 49 16.56 -10.46 -30.95
N SER A 50 15.27 -10.83 -30.92
CA SER A 50 14.80 -12.20 -31.15
C SER A 50 14.12 -12.30 -32.51
N ARG A 51 14.71 -13.13 -33.37
CA ARG A 51 14.20 -13.41 -34.72
C ARG A 51 12.79 -13.99 -34.70
N GLU A 52 12.48 -14.81 -33.71
CA GLU A 52 11.15 -15.43 -33.55
C GLU A 52 10.08 -14.42 -33.13
N ILE A 53 10.44 -13.42 -32.30
CA ILE A 53 9.54 -12.30 -31.97
C ILE A 53 9.33 -11.40 -33.19
N GLN A 54 10.38 -11.19 -33.97
CA GLN A 54 10.33 -10.43 -35.21
C GLN A 54 9.42 -11.09 -36.25
N ASP A 55 9.57 -12.39 -36.44
CA ASP A 55 8.77 -13.15 -37.39
C ASP A 55 7.28 -13.12 -36.98
N GLU A 56 6.97 -13.35 -35.70
CA GLU A 56 5.59 -13.31 -35.21
C GLU A 56 4.98 -11.89 -35.29
N PHE A 57 5.81 -10.85 -35.13
CA PHE A 57 5.38 -9.47 -35.31
C PHE A 57 5.09 -9.12 -36.77
N GLU A 58 5.90 -9.61 -37.72
CA GLU A 58 5.60 -9.45 -39.15
C GLU A 58 4.29 -10.15 -39.53
N ILE A 59 4.07 -11.37 -39.01
CA ILE A 59 2.82 -12.12 -39.18
C ILE A 59 1.63 -11.31 -38.62
N LEU A 60 1.77 -10.75 -37.42
CA LEU A 60 0.74 -9.90 -36.83
C LEU A 60 0.40 -8.70 -37.72
N LYS A 61 1.43 -7.96 -38.20
CA LYS A 61 1.23 -6.79 -39.05
C LYS A 61 0.50 -7.12 -40.35
N GLU A 62 0.86 -8.22 -40.99
CA GLU A 62 0.19 -8.65 -42.22
C GLU A 62 -1.27 -9.03 -41.96
N ASN A 63 -1.54 -9.74 -40.86
CA ASN A 63 -2.89 -10.20 -40.52
C ASN A 63 -3.80 -9.05 -40.07
N ILE A 64 -3.28 -8.03 -39.38
CA ILE A 64 -4.06 -6.87 -38.94
C ILE A 64 -4.52 -6.00 -40.14
N ARG A 65 -3.69 -5.88 -41.18
CA ARG A 65 -3.97 -4.98 -42.33
C ARG A 65 -5.30 -5.26 -43.02
N ASN A 66 -5.73 -6.52 -43.05
CA ASN A 66 -6.90 -6.98 -43.80
C ASN A 66 -8.04 -7.51 -42.90
N SER A 67 -7.94 -7.33 -41.57
CA SER A 67 -8.90 -7.86 -40.62
C SER A 67 -9.96 -6.83 -40.20
N ASP A 68 -11.13 -7.29 -39.78
CA ASP A 68 -12.10 -6.47 -39.05
C ASP A 68 -11.64 -6.21 -37.59
N GLU A 69 -12.28 -5.28 -36.89
CA GLU A 69 -11.89 -4.89 -35.54
C GLU A 69 -11.94 -6.03 -34.52
N SER A 70 -12.91 -6.96 -34.63
CA SER A 70 -13.01 -8.10 -33.72
C SER A 70 -11.85 -9.08 -33.90
N LYS A 71 -11.45 -9.29 -35.15
CA LYS A 71 -10.36 -10.19 -35.50
C LYS A 71 -8.99 -9.57 -35.26
N LYS A 72 -8.85 -8.25 -35.44
CA LYS A 72 -7.67 -7.50 -34.99
C LYS A 72 -7.46 -7.67 -33.48
N TYR A 73 -8.53 -7.54 -32.69
CA TYR A 73 -8.45 -7.70 -31.25
C TYR A 73 -7.92 -9.08 -30.84
N GLU A 74 -8.46 -10.14 -31.44
CA GLU A 74 -8.01 -11.52 -31.19
C GLU A 74 -6.53 -11.70 -31.54
N LEU A 75 -6.12 -11.23 -32.72
CA LEU A 75 -4.73 -11.33 -33.19
C LEU A 75 -3.74 -10.60 -32.28
N ILE A 76 -4.10 -9.40 -31.80
CA ILE A 76 -3.27 -8.63 -30.88
C ILE A 76 -3.18 -9.34 -29.52
N SER A 77 -4.29 -9.87 -29.01
CA SER A 77 -4.30 -10.62 -27.74
C SER A 77 -3.42 -11.87 -27.81
N CYS A 78 -3.50 -12.63 -28.91
CA CYS A 78 -2.65 -13.80 -29.12
C CYS A 78 -1.16 -13.44 -29.18
N PHE A 79 -0.81 -12.33 -29.83
CA PHE A 79 0.57 -11.86 -29.87
C PHE A 79 1.06 -11.41 -28.49
N ALA A 80 0.22 -10.74 -27.69
CA ALA A 80 0.56 -10.36 -26.32
C ALA A 80 0.85 -11.60 -25.45
N ASP A 81 0.02 -12.65 -25.54
CA ASP A 81 0.23 -13.91 -24.82
C ASP A 81 1.51 -14.63 -25.25
N PHE A 82 1.80 -14.63 -26.56
CA PHE A 82 3.05 -15.16 -27.11
C PHE A 82 4.27 -14.43 -26.53
N LEU A 83 4.23 -13.09 -26.55
CA LEU A 83 5.31 -12.25 -26.03
C LEU A 83 5.55 -12.47 -24.54
N GLN A 84 4.47 -12.51 -23.75
CA GLN A 84 4.54 -12.77 -22.31
C GLN A 84 5.22 -14.11 -22.02
N LYS A 85 4.80 -15.19 -22.70
CA LYS A 85 5.39 -16.52 -22.57
C LYS A 85 6.87 -16.52 -22.98
N LYS A 86 7.22 -15.86 -24.09
CA LYS A 86 8.57 -15.91 -24.65
C LYS A 86 9.62 -15.20 -23.81
N THR A 87 9.23 -14.12 -23.13
CA THR A 87 10.18 -13.31 -22.33
C THR A 87 10.18 -13.64 -20.85
N SER A 88 9.43 -14.67 -20.43
CA SER A 88 9.26 -15.01 -19.01
C SER A 88 8.81 -13.80 -18.18
N TYR A 89 7.86 -13.01 -18.72
CA TYR A 89 7.33 -11.82 -18.04
C TYR A 89 8.37 -10.71 -17.74
N LYS A 90 9.42 -10.59 -18.55
CA LYS A 90 10.42 -9.50 -18.47
C LYS A 90 10.21 -8.39 -19.52
N PHE A 91 9.01 -8.28 -20.09
CA PHE A 91 8.76 -7.66 -21.40
C PHE A 91 8.84 -6.12 -21.40
N ASP A 92 9.54 -5.56 -22.40
CA ASP A 92 9.63 -4.13 -22.70
C ASP A 92 8.31 -3.60 -23.30
N VAL A 93 7.48 -3.00 -22.44
CA VAL A 93 6.16 -2.45 -22.79
C VAL A 93 6.22 -1.36 -23.86
N ALA A 94 7.28 -0.54 -23.89
CA ALA A 94 7.39 0.56 -24.86
C ALA A 94 7.55 0.01 -26.29
N ARG A 95 8.22 -1.14 -26.43
CA ARG A 95 8.37 -1.87 -27.69
C ARG A 95 7.03 -2.38 -28.24
N VAL A 96 6.06 -2.70 -27.38
CA VAL A 96 4.73 -3.18 -27.81
C VAL A 96 3.74 -2.05 -28.04
N ILE A 97 3.71 -1.04 -27.18
CA ILE A 97 2.93 0.20 -27.41
C ILE A 97 3.43 0.87 -28.69
N GLY A 98 4.75 0.82 -28.92
CA GLY A 98 5.41 1.27 -30.13
C GLY A 98 5.05 0.50 -31.40
N PHE A 99 4.18 -0.51 -31.36
CA PHE A 99 3.66 -1.16 -32.56
C PHE A 99 2.33 -0.57 -33.05
N PHE A 100 1.69 0.26 -32.23
CA PHE A 100 0.41 0.87 -32.59
C PHE A 100 0.67 2.28 -33.12
N ILE A 101 0.50 2.44 -34.43
CA ILE A 101 0.67 3.71 -35.18
C ILE A 101 -0.21 4.84 -34.60
N ASP A 102 -1.27 4.48 -33.88
CA ASP A 102 -2.17 5.39 -33.18
C ASP A 102 -2.50 4.79 -31.79
N PRO A 103 -2.04 5.41 -30.68
CA PRO A 103 -2.35 4.97 -29.32
C PRO A 103 -3.86 4.91 -29.03
N GLN A 104 -4.68 5.67 -29.76
CA GLN A 104 -6.13 5.65 -29.61
C GLN A 104 -6.79 4.39 -30.19
N LYS A 105 -6.03 3.57 -30.92
CA LYS A 105 -6.48 2.30 -31.51
C LYS A 105 -6.05 1.08 -30.68
N ILE A 106 -5.33 1.27 -29.58
CA ILE A 106 -4.96 0.17 -28.68
C ILE A 106 -6.21 -0.23 -27.91
N PRO A 107 -6.61 -1.52 -27.91
CA PRO A 107 -7.69 -1.99 -27.05
C PRO A 107 -7.41 -1.64 -25.59
N GLY A 108 -8.40 -1.09 -24.88
CA GLY A 108 -8.22 -0.54 -23.54
C GLY A 108 -7.58 -1.52 -22.55
N ASN A 109 -8.01 -2.77 -22.53
CA ASN A 109 -7.46 -3.83 -21.68
C ASN A 109 -5.96 -4.14 -21.95
N ILE A 110 -5.53 -3.99 -23.21
CA ILE A 110 -4.14 -4.20 -23.60
C ILE A 110 -3.28 -3.01 -23.14
N LEU A 111 -3.78 -1.79 -23.33
CA LEU A 111 -3.14 -0.59 -22.81
C LEU A 111 -3.02 -0.61 -21.29
N GLU A 112 -4.04 -1.09 -20.58
CA GLU A 112 -4.03 -1.28 -19.13
C GLU A 112 -2.97 -2.28 -18.70
N SER A 113 -2.91 -3.46 -19.35
CA SER A 113 -1.92 -4.49 -19.06
C SER A 113 -0.49 -3.98 -19.24
N PHE A 114 -0.25 -3.23 -20.32
CA PHE A 114 1.03 -2.56 -20.56
C PHE A 114 1.36 -1.50 -19.51
N SER A 115 0.37 -0.69 -19.15
CA SER A 115 0.57 0.35 -18.14
C SER A 115 0.92 -0.26 -16.78
N VAL A 116 0.24 -1.32 -16.37
CA VAL A 116 0.52 -2.07 -15.14
C VAL A 116 1.96 -2.60 -15.12
N GLU A 117 2.40 -3.23 -16.20
CA GLU A 117 3.76 -3.76 -16.33
C GLU A 117 4.82 -2.65 -16.31
N ALA A 118 4.57 -1.51 -16.95
CA ALA A 118 5.45 -0.35 -16.90
C ALA A 118 5.56 0.22 -15.47
N ILE A 119 4.44 0.35 -14.77
CA ILE A 119 4.41 0.81 -13.38
C ILE A 119 5.22 -0.12 -12.48
N HIS A 120 4.98 -1.44 -12.57
CA HIS A 120 5.71 -2.43 -11.76
C HIS A 120 7.21 -2.36 -12.00
N PHE A 121 7.63 -2.21 -13.26
CA PHE A 121 9.04 -2.09 -13.60
C PHE A 121 9.68 -0.83 -13.02
N THR A 122 9.07 0.34 -13.21
CA THR A 122 9.57 1.59 -12.62
C THR A 122 9.66 1.47 -11.11
N ALA A 123 8.63 0.92 -10.47
CA ALA A 123 8.60 0.73 -9.02
C ALA A 123 9.73 -0.19 -8.53
N THR A 124 10.00 -1.28 -9.25
CA THR A 124 11.08 -2.21 -8.93
C THR A 124 12.45 -1.60 -9.16
N ALA A 125 12.64 -0.81 -10.22
CA ALA A 125 13.89 -0.11 -10.47
C ALA A 125 14.20 0.92 -9.36
N ASP A 126 13.20 1.72 -8.96
CA ASP A 126 13.32 2.65 -7.84
C ASP A 126 13.61 1.89 -6.52
N LEU A 127 12.96 0.74 -6.30
CA LEU A 127 13.19 -0.11 -5.13
C LEU A 127 14.63 -0.64 -5.07
N GLN A 128 15.16 -1.12 -6.20
CA GLN A 128 16.55 -1.58 -6.31
C GLN A 128 17.55 -0.43 -6.09
N SER A 129 17.26 0.74 -6.63
CA SER A 129 18.09 1.92 -6.39
C SER A 129 18.06 2.36 -4.93
N PHE A 130 16.91 2.23 -4.26
CA PHE A 130 16.75 2.58 -2.85
C PHE A 130 17.54 1.66 -1.93
N PHE A 131 17.52 0.35 -2.19
CA PHE A 131 18.22 -0.68 -1.40
C PHE A 131 19.60 -1.07 -1.96
N LYS A 132 20.24 -0.17 -2.73
CA LYS A 132 21.50 -0.46 -3.41
C LYS A 132 22.62 -0.85 -2.45
N GLU A 133 22.69 -0.20 -1.28
CA GLU A 133 23.71 -0.49 -0.28
C GLU A 133 23.54 -1.88 0.32
N GLU A 134 22.32 -2.27 0.69
CA GLU A 134 22.03 -3.60 1.23
C GLU A 134 22.24 -4.71 0.20
N ILE A 135 21.94 -4.44 -1.08
CA ILE A 135 22.22 -5.37 -2.18
C ILE A 135 23.73 -5.55 -2.34
N ASN A 136 24.52 -4.47 -2.30
CA ASN A 136 25.97 -4.54 -2.40
C ASN A 136 26.60 -5.28 -1.21
N GLN A 137 26.11 -5.03 0.01
CA GLN A 137 26.57 -5.76 1.20
C GLN A 137 26.25 -7.25 1.12
N ALA A 138 25.07 -7.62 0.61
CA ALA A 138 24.73 -9.04 0.39
C ALA A 138 25.63 -9.68 -0.67
N LEU A 139 25.96 -8.94 -1.74
CA LEU A 139 26.91 -9.37 -2.77
C LEU A 139 28.31 -9.60 -2.20
N GLU A 140 28.84 -8.66 -1.42
CA GLU A 140 30.16 -8.80 -0.79
C GLU A 140 30.25 -10.05 0.08
N LYS A 141 29.21 -10.32 0.88
CA LYS A 141 29.17 -11.55 1.70
C LYS A 141 29.05 -12.83 0.89
N SER A 142 28.35 -12.82 -0.24
CA SER A 142 28.29 -13.98 -1.15
C SER A 142 29.62 -14.28 -1.84
N ILE A 143 30.54 -13.30 -1.90
CA ILE A 143 31.92 -13.51 -2.40
C ILE A 143 32.79 -14.14 -1.31
N GLU A 144 32.52 -13.84 -0.03
CA GLU A 144 33.26 -14.38 1.12
C GLU A 144 32.79 -15.77 1.57
N ASP A 145 31.53 -16.11 1.29
CA ASP A 145 30.89 -17.38 1.66
C ASP A 145 29.98 -17.86 0.51
N GLU A 146 30.40 -18.93 -0.19
CA GLU A 146 29.68 -19.48 -1.35
C GLU A 146 28.28 -20.04 -0.99
N ASP A 147 28.04 -20.37 0.29
CA ASP A 147 26.73 -20.85 0.76
C ASP A 147 25.78 -19.69 1.14
N ASN A 148 26.24 -18.44 1.06
CA ASN A 148 25.43 -17.28 1.45
C ASN A 148 24.42 -16.90 0.36
N ASN A 149 23.14 -17.04 0.70
CA ASN A 149 21.98 -16.78 -0.16
C ASN A 149 21.23 -15.46 0.18
N ASP A 150 21.88 -14.53 0.89
CA ASP A 150 21.27 -13.27 1.36
C ASP A 150 20.74 -12.42 0.20
N LYS A 151 21.45 -12.42 -0.94
CA LYS A 151 21.07 -11.66 -2.13
C LYS A 151 19.78 -12.21 -2.74
N GLU A 152 19.73 -13.51 -2.99
CA GLU A 152 18.57 -14.20 -3.53
C GLU A 152 17.35 -13.95 -2.64
N LEU A 153 17.51 -14.00 -1.32
CA LEU A 153 16.43 -13.72 -0.39
C LEU A 153 15.91 -12.27 -0.46
N ILE A 154 16.78 -11.28 -0.72
CA ILE A 154 16.35 -9.89 -0.95
C ILE A 154 15.51 -9.81 -2.24
N PHE A 155 15.98 -10.42 -3.33
CA PHE A 155 15.24 -10.41 -4.60
C PHE A 155 13.93 -11.21 -4.53
N GLU A 156 13.88 -12.30 -3.76
CA GLU A 156 12.64 -13.03 -3.47
C GLU A 156 11.61 -12.14 -2.78
N LYS A 157 12.04 -11.35 -1.77
CA LYS A 157 11.15 -10.40 -1.09
C LYS A 157 10.68 -9.27 -2.02
N PHE A 158 11.52 -8.82 -2.96
CA PHE A 158 11.10 -7.83 -3.96
C PHE A 158 10.01 -8.41 -4.86
N LYS A 159 10.19 -9.65 -5.31
CA LYS A 159 9.20 -10.38 -6.11
C LYS A 159 7.91 -10.61 -5.33
N GLU A 160 8.00 -10.98 -4.06
CA GLU A 160 6.85 -11.15 -3.18
C GLU A 160 6.05 -9.85 -3.04
N ALA A 161 6.72 -8.71 -2.85
CA ALA A 161 6.06 -7.41 -2.77
C ALA A 161 5.39 -7.03 -4.10
N GLN A 162 6.04 -7.30 -5.24
CA GLN A 162 5.45 -7.11 -6.56
C GLN A 162 4.19 -7.94 -6.76
N VAL A 163 4.25 -9.24 -6.48
CA VAL A 163 3.11 -10.17 -6.62
C VAL A 163 1.97 -9.75 -5.70
N PHE A 164 2.28 -9.36 -4.46
CA PHE A 164 1.29 -8.87 -3.51
C PHE A 164 0.49 -7.68 -4.08
N VAL A 165 1.18 -6.67 -4.63
CA VAL A 165 0.50 -5.51 -5.21
C VAL A 165 -0.22 -5.85 -6.51
N ALA A 166 0.38 -6.66 -7.39
CA ALA A 166 -0.21 -7.07 -8.66
C ALA A 166 -1.56 -7.79 -8.46
N ASN A 167 -1.66 -8.62 -7.42
CA ASN A 167 -2.89 -9.36 -7.10
C ASN A 167 -4.04 -8.47 -6.60
N LEU A 168 -3.73 -7.27 -6.09
CA LEU A 168 -4.71 -6.31 -5.56
C LEU A 168 -5.01 -5.19 -6.56
N PHE A 169 -4.07 -4.87 -7.45
CA PHE A 169 -4.14 -3.67 -8.26
C PHE A 169 -5.05 -3.83 -9.49
N ASN A 170 -6.21 -3.19 -9.43
CA ASN A 170 -7.02 -2.82 -10.59
C ASN A 170 -6.63 -1.43 -11.15
N TYR A 171 -6.11 -1.38 -12.38
CA TYR A 171 -5.66 -0.13 -13.02
C TYR A 171 -6.76 0.93 -13.16
N SER A 172 -7.94 0.53 -13.66
CA SER A 172 -9.07 1.44 -13.90
C SER A 172 -9.58 2.12 -12.63
N LEU A 173 -9.51 1.41 -11.49
CA LEU A 173 -9.98 1.89 -10.20
C LEU A 173 -8.91 2.67 -9.43
N HIS A 174 -7.74 2.06 -9.25
CA HIS A 174 -6.75 2.54 -8.28
C HIS A 174 -5.98 3.76 -8.75
N THR A 175 -5.80 3.96 -10.06
CA THR A 175 -5.19 5.17 -10.63
C THR A 175 -5.93 6.43 -10.14
N GLY A 176 -7.26 6.44 -10.25
CA GLY A 176 -8.10 7.53 -9.76
C GLY A 176 -8.09 7.69 -8.24
N LEU A 177 -8.03 6.58 -7.50
CA LEU A 177 -7.97 6.60 -6.03
C LEU A 177 -6.63 7.12 -5.50
N PHE A 178 -5.50 6.71 -6.08
CA PHE A 178 -4.19 7.25 -5.75
C PHE A 178 -4.12 8.76 -6.01
N LYS A 179 -4.70 9.24 -7.11
CA LYS A 179 -4.75 10.68 -7.41
C LYS A 179 -5.55 11.45 -6.35
N LYS A 180 -6.65 10.87 -5.85
CA LYS A 180 -7.41 11.48 -4.75
C LYS A 180 -6.62 11.51 -3.45
N LEU A 181 -5.88 10.45 -3.10
CA LEU A 181 -5.00 10.45 -1.92
C LEU A 181 -3.92 11.53 -2.03
N GLU A 182 -3.28 11.64 -3.19
CA GLU A 182 -2.26 12.66 -3.46
C GLU A 182 -2.82 14.06 -3.24
N ASN A 183 -3.99 14.36 -3.81
CA ASN A 183 -4.65 15.67 -3.71
C ASN A 183 -5.02 16.06 -2.27
N VAL A 184 -5.28 15.08 -1.39
CA VAL A 184 -5.65 15.33 0.02
C VAL A 184 -4.42 15.31 0.94
N GLY A 185 -3.22 15.02 0.41
CA GLY A 185 -1.99 14.92 1.19
C GLY A 185 -1.90 13.63 2.02
N LEU A 186 -2.59 12.57 1.59
CA LEU A 186 -2.48 11.21 2.14
C LEU A 186 -1.72 10.26 1.19
N GLY A 187 -1.15 10.79 0.11
CA GLY A 187 -0.49 10.04 -0.96
C GLY A 187 0.75 9.26 -0.51
N ASP A 188 1.38 9.62 0.60
CA ASP A 188 2.55 8.91 1.12
C ASP A 188 2.25 8.09 2.39
N ASP A 189 0.97 8.03 2.78
CA ASP A 189 0.53 7.22 3.92
C ASP A 189 0.33 5.76 3.52
N ILE A 190 1.29 4.90 3.87
CA ILE A 190 1.27 3.48 3.48
C ILE A 190 -0.01 2.77 3.88
N LEU A 191 -0.56 3.07 5.06
CA LEU A 191 -1.79 2.43 5.52
C LEU A 191 -2.97 2.83 4.63
N CYS A 192 -3.04 4.08 4.20
CA CYS A 192 -4.05 4.53 3.24
C CYS A 192 -3.86 3.86 1.87
N ILE A 193 -2.62 3.74 1.37
CA ILE A 193 -2.33 3.07 0.09
C ILE A 193 -2.77 1.60 0.15
N LEU A 194 -2.39 0.88 1.21
CA LEU A 194 -2.76 -0.52 1.42
C LEU A 194 -4.27 -0.72 1.51
N GLU A 195 -4.97 0.12 2.28
CA GLU A 195 -6.42 -0.01 2.43
C GLU A 195 -7.16 0.34 1.14
N ILE A 196 -6.63 1.25 0.32
CA ILE A 196 -7.18 1.50 -1.02
C ILE A 196 -7.01 0.28 -1.93
N LEU A 197 -5.83 -0.37 -1.94
CA LEU A 197 -5.56 -1.54 -2.78
C LEU A 197 -6.46 -2.73 -2.46
N LYS A 198 -6.89 -2.89 -1.20
CA LYS A 198 -7.77 -4.00 -0.77
C LYS A 198 -9.25 -3.80 -1.14
N LYS A 199 -9.62 -2.69 -1.79
CA LYS A 199 -11.02 -2.34 -2.06
C LYS A 199 -11.36 -2.62 -3.50
N ASP A 200 -12.02 -3.74 -3.73
CA ASP A 200 -12.37 -4.17 -5.09
C ASP A 200 -13.53 -3.37 -5.71
N GLN A 201 -14.38 -2.69 -4.92
CA GLN A 201 -15.67 -2.15 -5.42
C GLN A 201 -16.17 -0.85 -4.75
N HIS A 202 -15.37 -0.13 -3.97
CA HIS A 202 -15.86 1.06 -3.24
C HIS A 202 -15.19 2.35 -3.68
N HIS A 203 -16.00 3.24 -4.23
CA HIS A 203 -15.59 4.60 -4.51
C HIS A 203 -15.66 5.44 -3.24
N ILE A 204 -14.52 5.57 -2.54
CA ILE A 204 -14.38 6.62 -1.53
C ILE A 204 -14.41 7.99 -2.22
N SER A 205 -15.26 8.88 -1.70
CA SER A 205 -15.37 10.24 -2.21
C SER A 205 -14.21 11.12 -1.76
N LEU A 206 -13.96 12.22 -2.47
CA LEU A 206 -12.95 13.21 -2.05
C LEU A 206 -13.31 13.83 -0.69
N GLY A 207 -14.61 14.00 -0.40
CA GLY A 207 -15.08 14.49 0.90
C GLY A 207 -14.74 13.54 2.05
N GLU A 208 -14.94 12.23 1.85
CA GLU A 208 -14.58 11.20 2.85
C GLU A 208 -13.07 11.14 3.09
N LEU A 209 -12.25 11.29 2.05
CA LEU A 209 -10.79 11.36 2.21
C LEU A 209 -10.33 12.63 2.95
N ASN A 210 -10.95 13.78 2.68
CA ASN A 210 -10.68 15.01 3.43
C ASN A 210 -11.07 14.84 4.91
N GLN A 211 -12.19 14.20 5.20
CA GLN A 211 -12.59 13.90 6.57
C GLN A 211 -11.60 12.95 7.25
N LEU A 212 -11.13 11.91 6.54
CA LEU A 212 -10.08 11.02 7.02
C LEU A 212 -8.81 11.80 7.38
N LYS A 213 -8.32 12.68 6.50
CA LYS A 213 -7.15 13.52 6.77
C LYS A 213 -7.34 14.36 8.03
N GLN A 214 -8.49 15.01 8.17
CA GLN A 214 -8.80 15.81 9.37
C GLN A 214 -8.82 14.95 10.65
N ASN A 215 -9.43 13.76 10.61
CA ASN A 215 -9.46 12.86 11.76
C ASN A 215 -8.05 12.39 12.16
N LEU A 216 -7.18 12.12 11.18
CA LEU A 216 -5.78 11.77 11.42
C LEU A 216 -4.98 12.94 12.00
N ASP A 217 -5.21 14.16 11.54
CA ASP A 217 -4.56 15.36 12.07
C ASP A 217 -4.99 15.65 13.51
N ILE A 218 -6.28 15.48 13.83
CA ILE A 218 -6.81 15.55 15.20
C ILE A 218 -6.11 14.53 16.09
N ALA A 219 -6.04 13.27 15.65
CA ALA A 219 -5.39 12.21 16.43
C ALA A 219 -3.92 12.56 16.71
N ASN A 220 -3.17 12.96 15.68
CA ASN A 220 -1.77 13.37 15.83
C ASN A 220 -1.60 14.52 16.83
N TYR A 221 -2.42 15.56 16.72
CA TYR A 221 -2.40 16.69 17.66
C TYR A 221 -2.65 16.24 19.10
N VAL A 222 -3.66 15.39 19.33
CA VAL A 222 -3.97 14.89 20.67
C VAL A 222 -2.81 14.06 21.23
N PHE A 223 -2.23 13.15 20.44
CA PHE A 223 -1.04 12.39 20.85
C PHE A 223 0.12 13.33 21.20
N ASP A 224 0.49 14.25 20.31
CA ASP A 224 1.64 15.13 20.53
C ASP A 224 1.44 16.06 21.74
N SER A 225 0.20 16.52 22.00
CA SER A 225 -0.14 17.32 23.18
C SER A 225 0.02 16.54 24.50
N ARG A 226 -0.30 15.24 24.50
CA ARG A 226 -0.26 14.37 25.68
C ARG A 226 1.13 13.80 25.96
N LYS A 227 2.03 13.86 24.97
CA LYS A 227 3.38 13.31 25.06
C LYS A 227 4.17 13.85 26.26
N LYS A 228 4.09 15.17 26.52
CA LYS A 228 4.84 15.79 27.63
C LYS A 228 4.33 15.36 29.00
N ASP A 229 3.01 15.35 29.19
CA ASP A 229 2.36 14.97 30.45
C ASP A 229 2.64 13.51 30.82
N LEU A 230 2.73 12.63 29.82
CA LEU A 230 2.83 11.19 30.05
C LEU A 230 4.25 10.72 30.39
N PHE A 231 5.26 11.48 29.98
CA PHE A 231 6.68 11.11 30.09
C PHE A 231 7.46 11.89 31.14
N SER A 232 6.82 12.77 31.92
CA SER A 232 7.52 13.63 32.88
C SER A 232 8.10 12.88 34.09
N ASP A 233 7.49 11.77 34.53
CA ASP A 233 7.83 11.12 35.81
C ASP A 233 7.82 9.57 35.79
N SER A 234 7.97 8.94 34.62
CA SER A 234 7.84 7.47 34.51
C SER A 234 9.13 6.70 34.85
N LEU A 235 9.07 5.75 35.77
CA LEU A 235 10.17 4.85 36.18
C LEU A 235 10.62 3.85 35.09
N ASN A 236 9.77 3.59 34.06
CA ASN A 236 10.06 2.70 32.93
C ASN A 236 9.82 3.40 31.59
N LEU A 237 10.60 4.45 31.34
CA LEU A 237 10.42 5.38 30.22
C LEU A 237 10.51 4.70 28.84
N GLU A 238 11.34 3.68 28.66
CA GLU A 238 11.50 2.99 27.37
C GLU A 238 10.29 2.12 27.00
N LEU A 239 9.81 1.29 27.93
CA LEU A 239 8.60 0.47 27.72
C LEU A 239 7.39 1.36 27.45
N LEU A 240 7.21 2.42 28.24
CA LEU A 240 6.11 3.37 28.07
C LEU A 240 6.17 4.05 26.70
N LYS A 241 7.36 4.48 26.25
CA LYS A 241 7.54 5.07 24.92
C LYS A 241 7.20 4.10 23.80
N SER A 242 7.67 2.85 23.86
CA SER A 242 7.37 1.84 22.84
C SER A 242 5.86 1.57 22.78
N SER A 243 5.23 1.29 23.92
CA SER A 243 3.78 1.06 24.00
C SER A 243 2.95 2.26 23.51
N TYR A 244 3.45 3.48 23.72
CA TYR A 244 2.79 4.70 23.29
C TYR A 244 2.83 4.90 21.76
N GLU A 245 3.97 4.62 21.13
CA GLU A 245 4.07 4.68 19.67
C GLU A 245 3.27 3.55 19.01
N ASP A 246 3.23 2.35 19.60
CA ASP A 246 2.34 1.27 19.18
C ASP A 246 0.86 1.67 19.31
N TYR A 247 0.50 2.35 20.40
CA TYR A 247 -0.85 2.87 20.60
C TYR A 247 -1.23 3.89 19.53
N ARG A 248 -0.34 4.86 19.25
CA ARG A 248 -0.52 5.86 18.18
C ARG A 248 -0.74 5.19 16.82
N LEU A 249 0.08 4.19 16.48
CA LEU A 249 -0.05 3.45 15.24
C LEU A 249 -1.39 2.68 15.15
N ASN A 250 -1.82 2.04 16.23
CA ASN A 250 -3.07 1.28 16.26
C ASN A 250 -4.32 2.17 16.20
N VAL A 251 -4.27 3.37 16.79
CA VAL A 251 -5.31 4.39 16.63
C VAL A 251 -5.38 4.86 15.18
N LYS A 252 -4.24 5.18 14.56
CA LYS A 252 -4.17 5.54 13.14
C LYS A 252 -4.81 4.45 12.26
N LYS A 253 -4.43 3.18 12.46
CA LYS A 253 -5.02 2.03 11.75
C LYS A 253 -6.55 1.97 11.94
N SER A 254 -7.04 2.15 13.16
CA SER A 254 -8.47 2.11 13.46
C SER A 254 -9.25 3.23 12.76
N ILE A 255 -8.71 4.45 12.72
CA ILE A 255 -9.31 5.58 11.99
C ILE A 255 -9.38 5.30 10.48
N ILE A 256 -8.28 4.81 9.89
CA ILE A 256 -8.23 4.48 8.46
C ILE A 256 -9.22 3.36 8.15
N LEU A 257 -9.16 2.24 8.87
CA LEU A 257 -10.06 1.10 8.66
C LEU A 257 -11.53 1.49 8.74
N HIS A 258 -11.88 2.35 9.70
CA HIS A 258 -13.24 2.87 9.83
C HIS A 258 -13.65 3.73 8.63
N ALA A 259 -12.79 4.64 8.17
CA ALA A 259 -13.08 5.48 7.00
C ALA A 259 -13.30 4.67 5.71
N PHE A 260 -12.63 3.51 5.60
CA PHE A 260 -12.77 2.59 4.48
C PHE A 260 -13.80 1.46 4.73
N SER A 261 -14.45 1.41 5.89
CA SER A 261 -15.47 0.41 6.23
C SER A 261 -16.82 0.72 5.56
N LEU A 262 -17.52 -0.34 5.13
CA LEU A 262 -18.91 -0.25 4.70
C LEU A 262 -19.87 -0.07 5.88
N GLU A 263 -19.57 -0.72 6.99
CA GLU A 263 -20.36 -0.66 8.21
C GLU A 263 -19.81 0.48 9.07
N LYS A 264 -20.55 1.60 9.12
CA LYS A 264 -20.15 2.85 9.80
C LYS A 264 -20.66 2.97 11.24
N GLU A 265 -21.45 2.01 11.75
CA GLU A 265 -22.02 2.10 13.10
C GLU A 265 -21.00 1.66 14.18
N ASP A 266 -20.74 2.55 15.16
CA ASP A 266 -19.93 2.40 16.39
C ASP A 266 -18.51 1.82 16.30
N GLY A 267 -18.05 1.40 15.11
CA GLY A 267 -16.78 0.70 14.92
C GLY A 267 -15.55 1.53 15.30
N LEU A 268 -15.59 2.85 15.09
CA LEU A 268 -14.47 3.72 15.45
C LEU A 268 -14.30 3.83 16.97
N ALA A 269 -15.38 4.14 17.70
CA ALA A 269 -15.32 4.29 19.14
C ALA A 269 -14.85 3.00 19.81
N VAL A 270 -15.42 1.85 19.43
CA VAL A 270 -15.00 0.54 19.92
C VAL A 270 -13.52 0.26 19.58
N GLY A 271 -13.09 0.58 18.35
CA GLY A 271 -11.71 0.43 17.91
C GLY A 271 -10.72 1.23 18.74
N LEU A 272 -11.01 2.52 18.98
CA LEU A 272 -10.16 3.41 19.77
C LEU A 272 -10.09 2.99 21.24
N ILE A 273 -11.22 2.59 21.83
CA ILE A 273 -11.27 2.07 23.21
C ILE A 273 -10.40 0.82 23.35
N ARG A 274 -10.47 -0.11 22.39
CA ARG A 274 -9.64 -1.32 22.40
C ARG A 274 -8.15 -0.99 22.30
N CYS A 275 -7.78 -0.02 21.47
CA CYS A 275 -6.39 0.42 21.37
C CYS A 275 -5.87 1.00 22.69
N GLU A 276 -6.68 1.81 23.39
CA GLU A 276 -6.31 2.40 24.69
C GLU A 276 -6.23 1.34 25.79
N ALA A 277 -7.14 0.38 25.83
CA ALA A 277 -7.07 -0.73 26.77
C ALA A 277 -5.78 -1.55 26.59
N ASN A 278 -5.41 -1.87 25.34
CA ASN A 278 -4.16 -2.56 25.04
C ASN A 278 -2.93 -1.75 25.47
N PHE A 279 -2.96 -0.43 25.26
CA PHE A 279 -1.91 0.48 25.72
C PHE A 279 -1.75 0.44 27.24
N VAL A 280 -2.84 0.59 28.01
CA VAL A 280 -2.81 0.58 29.48
C VAL A 280 -2.26 -0.74 30.02
N CYS A 281 -2.65 -1.86 29.42
CA CYS A 281 -2.15 -3.19 29.80
C CYS A 281 -0.66 -3.38 29.46
N SER A 282 -0.22 -2.97 28.26
CA SER A 282 1.15 -3.19 27.79
C SER A 282 2.19 -2.24 28.40
N SER A 283 1.77 -1.03 28.76
CA SER A 283 2.64 0.02 29.32
C SER A 283 2.89 -0.09 30.83
N ASN A 284 2.27 -1.07 31.50
CA ASN A 284 2.26 -1.21 32.95
C ASN A 284 1.71 0.03 33.68
N LEU A 285 0.94 0.88 32.98
CA LEU A 285 0.24 2.03 33.57
C LEU A 285 -0.79 1.55 34.61
N ALA A 286 -1.52 0.47 34.34
CA ALA A 286 -2.52 -0.09 35.27
C ALA A 286 -1.99 -0.34 36.69
N ASN A 287 -0.72 -0.74 36.83
CA ASN A 287 -0.09 -1.05 38.12
C ASN A 287 0.65 0.14 38.74
N ASN A 288 0.82 1.24 37.99
CA ASN A 288 1.61 2.42 38.39
C ASN A 288 0.81 3.73 38.35
N ILE A 289 -0.50 3.71 38.09
CA ILE A 289 -1.29 4.94 38.06
C ILE A 289 -1.39 5.54 39.47
N CYS A 290 -0.60 6.58 39.65
CA CYS A 290 -0.95 7.74 40.45
C CYS A 290 -2.09 8.49 39.72
N GLY A 291 -3.34 8.29 40.13
CA GLY A 291 -4.44 9.27 40.04
C GLY A 291 -5.05 9.67 38.69
N ASP A 292 -4.30 10.07 37.66
CA ASP A 292 -4.82 11.06 36.69
C ASP A 292 -4.57 10.77 35.20
N PHE A 293 -4.58 9.51 34.74
CA PHE A 293 -4.52 9.23 33.29
C PHE A 293 -5.83 9.70 32.60
N LYS A 294 -5.73 10.75 31.78
CA LYS A 294 -6.83 11.24 30.95
C LYS A 294 -6.85 10.50 29.62
N SER A 295 -7.98 9.88 29.30
CA SER A 295 -8.18 9.12 28.06
C SER A 295 -7.84 9.95 26.82
N ILE A 296 -6.93 9.41 26.01
CA ILE A 296 -6.56 9.91 24.68
C ILE A 296 -7.65 9.54 23.69
N ALA A 297 -8.18 8.31 23.77
CA ALA A 297 -9.25 7.84 22.89
C ALA A 297 -10.52 8.72 23.01
N ALA A 298 -10.94 9.05 24.23
CA ALA A 298 -12.10 9.91 24.47
C ALA A 298 -11.87 11.32 23.90
N ASN A 299 -10.69 11.90 24.09
CA ASN A 299 -10.35 13.23 23.57
C ASN A 299 -10.33 13.24 22.03
N ILE A 300 -9.81 12.19 21.39
CA ILE A 300 -9.87 12.05 19.92
C ILE A 300 -11.32 11.98 19.45
N LEU A 301 -12.15 11.13 20.08
CA LEU A 301 -13.57 10.98 19.73
C LEU A 301 -14.34 12.28 19.91
N GLU A 302 -14.10 13.00 21.01
CA GLU A 302 -14.71 14.30 21.28
C GLU A 302 -14.36 15.31 20.19
N ASN A 303 -13.09 15.40 19.78
CA ASN A 303 -12.69 16.33 18.73
C ASN A 303 -13.19 15.93 17.33
N ILE A 304 -13.36 14.62 17.07
CA ILE A 304 -13.98 14.13 15.83
C ILE A 304 -15.50 14.40 15.85
N ASN A 305 -16.16 14.19 16.98
CA ASN A 305 -17.61 14.28 17.14
C ASN A 305 -18.12 15.71 17.37
N ASN A 306 -17.37 16.62 18.01
CA ASN A 306 -17.74 18.03 18.22
C ASN A 306 -17.82 18.87 16.93
N LYS A 307 -17.69 18.24 15.76
CA LYS A 307 -18.16 18.76 14.46
C LYS A 307 -19.64 18.45 14.20
N VAL A 308 -20.31 17.76 15.12
CA VAL A 308 -21.76 17.50 15.21
C VAL A 308 -22.18 17.91 16.62
N GLU A 309 -22.85 19.06 16.71
CA GLU A 309 -23.48 19.71 17.87
C GLU A 309 -23.10 19.28 19.31
N ASN A 310 -22.66 20.29 20.07
CA ASN A 310 -22.58 20.36 21.53
C ASN A 310 -23.55 19.41 22.25
N ASN A 311 -23.01 18.51 23.08
CA ASN A 311 -23.58 18.32 24.40
C ASN A 311 -22.52 17.87 25.41
N ASP A 312 -22.37 18.70 26.44
CA ASP A 312 -21.70 18.40 27.68
C ASP A 312 -22.22 17.07 28.27
N GLN A 313 -21.32 16.11 28.50
CA GLN A 313 -21.26 15.31 29.74
C GLN A 313 -20.06 14.33 29.75
N SER A 314 -19.06 14.68 30.56
CA SER A 314 -18.20 13.80 31.36
C SER A 314 -17.98 12.35 30.85
N SER A 315 -17.12 12.20 29.84
CA SER A 315 -16.73 10.93 29.23
C SER A 315 -15.62 10.17 29.98
N THR A 316 -15.16 10.63 31.16
CA THR A 316 -14.06 9.95 31.87
C THR A 316 -14.53 8.85 32.82
N LEU A 317 -15.76 8.93 33.37
CA LEU A 317 -16.24 8.02 34.41
C LEU A 317 -17.08 6.84 33.90
N TYR A 318 -17.63 6.93 32.68
CA TYR A 318 -18.48 5.87 32.12
C TYR A 318 -17.68 4.66 31.60
N PHE A 319 -16.41 4.88 31.23
CA PHE A 319 -15.61 3.89 30.49
C PHE A 319 -14.86 2.91 31.38
N TYR A 320 -14.35 3.34 32.54
CA TYR A 320 -13.72 2.43 33.50
C TYR A 320 -14.73 1.43 34.09
N ASN A 321 -15.97 1.88 34.34
CA ASN A 321 -17.03 1.03 34.88
C ASN A 321 -17.49 -0.05 33.88
N ARG A 322 -17.58 0.24 32.57
CA ARG A 322 -17.93 -0.78 31.56
C ARG A 322 -16.82 -1.81 31.30
N LEU A 323 -15.54 -1.41 31.40
CA LEU A 323 -14.41 -2.34 31.29
C LEU A 323 -14.36 -3.30 32.49
N GLN A 324 -14.59 -2.79 33.72
CA GLN A 324 -14.74 -3.64 34.90
C GLN A 324 -15.97 -4.54 34.83
N GLU A 325 -17.12 -4.05 34.35
CA GLU A 325 -18.33 -4.88 34.18
C GLU A 325 -18.16 -6.00 33.13
N ARG A 326 -17.37 -5.79 32.08
CA ARG A 326 -17.07 -6.83 31.08
C ARG A 326 -16.03 -7.84 31.58
N GLN A 327 -14.98 -7.39 32.26
CA GLN A 327 -14.00 -8.29 32.87
C GLN A 327 -14.60 -9.13 34.01
N ASN A 328 -15.55 -8.57 34.78
CA ASN A 328 -16.31 -9.31 35.80
C ASN A 328 -17.30 -10.32 35.17
N LYS A 329 -17.83 -10.07 33.95
CA LYS A 329 -18.68 -11.03 33.23
C LYS A 329 -17.88 -12.20 32.62
N GLU A 330 -16.67 -11.96 32.13
CA GLU A 330 -15.80 -13.03 31.61
C GLU A 330 -15.18 -13.90 32.71
N SER A 331 -15.04 -13.36 33.94
CA SER A 331 -14.65 -14.14 35.12
C SER A 331 -15.83 -14.85 35.82
N CYS A 332 -17.09 -14.47 35.53
CA CYS A 332 -18.28 -15.20 36.00
C CYS A 332 -18.70 -16.39 35.11
N ASN A 333 -18.16 -16.54 33.89
CA ASN A 333 -18.47 -17.68 33.01
C ASN A 333 -17.44 -18.83 33.11
N LYS A 334 -16.52 -18.77 34.07
CA LYS A 334 -15.70 -19.91 34.50
C LYS A 334 -16.05 -20.25 35.94
N LEU A 335 -17.18 -20.93 36.15
CA LEU A 335 -17.48 -21.81 37.29
C LEU A 335 -18.98 -22.17 37.23
N THR A 336 -19.31 -23.18 36.44
CA THR A 336 -20.28 -24.24 36.77
C THR A 336 -20.31 -25.20 35.59
N PHE A 337 -19.63 -26.32 35.73
CA PHE A 337 -20.21 -27.65 35.54
C PHE A 337 -19.21 -28.62 36.19
N ASP A 338 -19.40 -28.83 37.48
CA ASP A 338 -18.90 -30.00 38.18
C ASP A 338 -19.66 -31.24 37.68
N GLU A 339 -18.88 -32.28 37.41
CA GLU A 339 -19.10 -33.69 37.77
C GLU A 339 -20.53 -34.25 37.72
N SER A 340 -20.79 -35.08 36.70
CA SER A 340 -21.46 -36.40 36.78
C SER A 340 -21.27 -37.18 35.49
#